data_AF-K4AEE2-F1
#
_entry.id   AF-K4AEE2-F1
#
_cell.length_a   1.000
_cell.length_b   1.000
_cell.length_c   1.000
_cell.angle_alpha   90.00
_cell.angle_beta   90.00
_cell.angle_gamma   90.00
#
_symmetry.space_group_name_H-M   'P 1'
#
loop_
_entity.id
_entity.type
_entity.pdbx_description
1 polymer ?
#
loop_
_entity_poly.entity_id
_entity_poly.type
_entity_poly.pdbx_seq_one_letter_code
_entity_poly.pdbx_strand_id
1 'polypeptide(L)'
;MRSVYEPLQTGLIAIDSMIPIGRGQRELIIGDRQTGKTALATSLLLGPGDFLVHHAIALGLHTTTLILVKGALDARGSKLMPDKKDFGYSFPCDGPGHGGTCDISAWDAFYLAVFWMLNTVGWVTFYWHWKHITLWQGNISQFNESSTYLMGWLRDYLWLNSSQLINGYNPFGMNSLSELIETLAWAHERTPLANLIRWRDKPVALSIVQPRLVGLAHFSVGYIFTYAAFLIALTSGKFG
;
A
#
# COMPACT_ATOMS: atom_id res chain seq x y z
N MET A 1 10.51 54.79 -8.75
CA MET A 1 10.85 53.38 -9.06
C MET A 1 9.97 52.95 -10.23
N ARG A 2 10.56 52.55 -11.36
CA ARG A 2 9.79 52.09 -12.54
C ARG A 2 9.21 50.70 -12.24
N SER A 3 7.91 50.54 -12.48
CA SER A 3 7.20 49.25 -12.37
C SER A 3 7.61 48.32 -13.53
N VAL A 4 7.93 47.07 -13.22
CA VAL A 4 8.27 46.02 -14.20
C VAL A 4 6.96 45.46 -14.76
N TYR A 5 6.85 45.36 -16.09
CA TYR A 5 5.60 45.04 -16.81
C TYR A 5 5.63 43.69 -17.56
N GLU A 6 6.60 42.82 -17.31
CA GLU A 6 6.64 41.50 -17.96
C GLU A 6 6.33 40.37 -16.98
N PRO A 7 5.29 39.55 -17.24
CA PRO A 7 5.03 38.37 -16.44
C PRO A 7 6.10 37.31 -16.73
N LEU A 8 6.84 36.92 -15.70
CA LEU A 8 7.72 35.75 -15.72
C LEU A 8 6.87 34.51 -15.97
N GLN A 9 6.99 33.94 -17.17
CA GLN A 9 6.30 32.74 -17.59
C GLN A 9 6.87 31.54 -16.82
N THR A 10 6.27 31.24 -15.66
CA THR A 10 6.55 30.02 -14.91
C THR A 10 5.68 28.89 -15.44
N GLY A 11 6.22 27.67 -15.44
CA GLY A 11 5.55 26.45 -15.93
C GLY A 11 4.24 26.09 -15.23
N LEU A 12 3.80 26.87 -14.23
CA LEU A 12 2.47 26.77 -13.62
C LEU A 12 1.34 27.06 -14.62
N ILE A 13 1.53 28.02 -15.53
CA ILE A 13 0.47 28.42 -16.48
C ILE A 13 0.16 27.30 -17.48
N ALA A 14 1.16 26.47 -17.84
CA ALA A 14 0.96 25.36 -18.75
C ALA A 14 0.10 24.24 -18.13
N ILE A 15 0.25 23.99 -16.83
CA ILE A 15 -0.51 22.96 -16.10
C ILE A 15 -1.95 23.42 -15.85
N ASP A 16 -2.16 24.71 -15.57
CA ASP A 16 -3.50 25.31 -15.36
C ASP A 16 -4.40 25.25 -16.61
N SER A 17 -3.84 25.04 -17.80
CA SER A 17 -4.61 24.89 -19.04
C SER A 17 -5.08 23.46 -19.33
N MET A 18 -4.51 22.46 -18.63
CA MET A 18 -4.70 21.04 -18.95
C MET A 18 -5.81 20.37 -18.13
N ILE A 19 -6.20 20.96 -17.00
CA ILE A 19 -7.28 20.45 -16.14
C ILE A 19 -8.08 21.65 -15.62
N PRO A 20 -9.37 21.82 -16.01
CA PRO A 20 -10.18 22.93 -15.52
C PRO A 20 -10.55 22.68 -14.05
N ILE A 21 -9.70 23.16 -13.14
CA ILE A 21 -9.93 23.12 -11.70
C ILE A 21 -10.77 24.36 -11.33
N GLY A 22 -12.00 24.15 -10.87
CA GLY A 22 -12.94 25.21 -10.51
C GLY A 22 -12.40 26.13 -9.39
N ARG A 23 -12.83 27.40 -9.37
CA ARG A 23 -12.35 28.45 -8.44
C ARG A 23 -12.35 28.03 -6.96
N GLY A 24 -13.30 27.19 -6.53
CA GLY A 24 -13.35 26.68 -5.14
C GLY A 24 -12.22 25.71 -4.78
N GLN A 25 -11.65 24.98 -5.75
CA GLN A 25 -10.45 24.15 -5.53
C GLN A 25 -9.16 24.99 -5.55
N ARG A 26 -9.15 26.13 -6.24
CA ARG A 26 -8.05 27.10 -6.19
C ARG A 26 -7.89 27.74 -4.80
N GLU A 27 -8.99 28.09 -4.14
CA GLU A 27 -8.93 28.61 -2.76
C GLU A 27 -8.53 27.55 -1.74
N LEU A 28 -8.90 26.28 -1.95
CA LEU A 28 -8.47 25.18 -1.08
C LEU A 28 -6.96 24.90 -1.20
N ILE A 29 -6.37 25.13 -2.38
CA ILE A 29 -4.93 24.97 -2.63
C ILE A 29 -4.14 26.21 -2.19
N ILE A 30 -4.68 27.41 -2.35
CA ILE A 30 -3.97 28.68 -2.02
C ILE A 30 -4.13 29.07 -0.55
N GLY A 31 -5.23 28.69 0.10
CA GLY A 31 -5.42 28.71 1.56
C GLY A 31 -5.31 30.08 2.24
N ASP A 32 -6.38 30.51 2.89
CA ASP A 32 -6.39 31.69 3.75
C ASP A 32 -5.46 31.51 4.96
N ARG A 33 -4.52 32.46 5.10
CA ARG A 33 -3.46 32.52 6.13
C ARG A 33 -4.02 32.60 7.56
N GLN A 34 -5.31 32.91 7.76
CA GLN A 34 -5.89 33.05 9.10
C GLN A 34 -6.46 31.78 9.72
N THR A 35 -6.63 30.66 8.98
CA THR A 35 -7.30 29.45 9.51
C THR A 35 -6.42 28.21 9.70
N GLY A 36 -5.09 28.32 9.59
CA GLY A 36 -4.18 27.23 9.94
C GLY A 36 -4.26 25.98 9.04
N LYS A 37 -5.01 26.04 7.93
CA LYS A 37 -5.07 25.00 6.89
C LYS A 37 -4.08 25.22 5.74
N THR A 38 -3.11 26.11 5.94
CA THR A 38 -2.06 26.46 4.97
C THR A 38 -0.74 25.78 5.33
N ALA A 39 -0.47 24.58 4.79
CA ALA A 39 0.89 24.04 4.61
C ALA A 39 0.95 22.64 3.94
N LEU A 40 -0.11 22.12 3.32
CA LEU A 40 -0.05 20.73 2.81
C LEU A 40 0.83 20.54 1.57
N ALA A 41 1.20 21.58 0.82
CA ALA A 41 1.89 21.41 -0.47
C ALA A 41 3.10 22.33 -0.76
N THR A 42 3.31 23.46 -0.07
CA THR A 42 4.21 24.51 -0.62
C THR A 42 5.54 24.74 0.09
N SER A 43 5.87 23.99 1.15
CA SER A 43 7.27 23.79 1.58
C SER A 43 7.34 22.78 2.73
N LEU A 44 7.10 21.49 2.45
CA LEU A 44 7.61 20.48 3.39
C LEU A 44 9.13 20.55 3.31
N LEU A 45 9.78 20.95 4.41
CA LEU A 45 11.23 20.91 4.52
C LEU A 45 11.69 19.48 4.22
N LEU A 46 12.57 19.32 3.23
CA LEU A 46 13.14 18.03 2.87
C LEU A 46 14.35 17.76 3.75
N GLY A 47 14.31 16.66 4.50
CA GLY A 47 15.38 16.21 5.37
C GLY A 47 16.14 14.98 4.85
N PRO A 48 17.17 14.53 5.58
CA PRO A 48 17.89 13.29 5.27
C PRO A 48 16.98 12.05 5.33
N GLY A 49 16.00 12.05 6.24
CA GLY A 49 14.97 11.00 6.30
C GLY A 49 14.12 10.90 5.04
N ASP A 50 13.69 12.04 4.49
CA ASP A 50 12.97 12.08 3.22
C ASP A 50 13.82 11.50 2.09
N PHE A 51 15.09 11.88 2.01
CA PHE A 51 16.01 11.39 1.00
C PHE A 51 16.11 9.85 1.01
N LEU A 52 16.30 9.25 2.18
CA LEU A 52 16.41 7.78 2.33
C LEU A 52 15.13 7.06 1.89
N VAL A 53 13.98 7.59 2.27
CA VAL A 53 12.69 6.97 1.92
C VAL A 53 12.41 7.08 0.42
N HIS A 54 12.72 8.22 -0.22
CA HIS A 54 12.59 8.34 -1.67
C HIS A 54 13.50 7.37 -2.41
N HIS A 55 14.70 7.08 -1.90
CA HIS A 55 15.56 6.04 -2.47
C HIS A 55 15.00 4.63 -2.27
N ALA A 56 14.37 4.35 -1.13
CA ALA A 56 13.67 3.08 -0.91
C ALA A 56 12.47 2.93 -1.86
N ILE A 57 11.68 3.99 -2.06
CA ILE A 57 10.57 4.00 -3.03
C ILE A 57 11.09 3.78 -4.45
N ALA A 58 12.19 4.46 -4.83
CA ALA A 58 12.83 4.24 -6.12
C ALA A 58 13.28 2.80 -6.30
N LEU A 59 13.87 2.17 -5.28
CA LEU A 59 14.22 0.74 -5.30
C LEU A 59 12.99 -0.13 -5.54
N GLY A 60 11.89 0.12 -4.82
CA GLY A 60 10.64 -0.62 -4.99
C GLY A 60 10.06 -0.50 -6.39
N LEU A 61 10.03 0.71 -6.95
CA LEU A 61 9.58 0.98 -8.32
C LEU A 61 10.45 0.28 -9.37
N HIS A 62 11.78 0.38 -9.26
CA HIS A 62 12.70 -0.27 -10.20
C HIS A 62 12.62 -1.80 -10.11
N THR A 63 12.47 -2.35 -8.90
CA THR A 63 12.35 -3.80 -8.71
C THR A 63 11.03 -4.33 -9.26
N THR A 64 9.92 -3.62 -9.00
CA THR A 64 8.59 -3.98 -9.52
C THR A 64 8.56 -3.91 -11.05
N THR A 65 9.11 -2.85 -11.63
CA THR A 65 9.19 -2.69 -13.10
C THR A 65 10.11 -3.73 -13.73
N LEU A 66 11.25 -4.05 -13.11
CA LEU A 66 12.15 -5.11 -13.57
C LEU A 66 11.43 -6.47 -13.66
N ILE A 67 10.64 -6.83 -12.63
CA ILE A 67 9.90 -8.09 -12.60
C ILE A 67 8.86 -8.13 -13.73
N LEU A 68 8.07 -7.07 -13.89
CA LEU A 68 7.04 -6.99 -14.93
C LEU A 68 7.64 -7.00 -16.34
N VAL A 69 8.69 -6.20 -16.57
CA VAL A 69 9.37 -6.11 -17.86
C VAL A 69 10.03 -7.44 -18.21
N LYS A 70 10.75 -8.06 -17.27
CA LYS A 70 11.34 -9.39 -17.47
C LYS A 70 10.26 -10.43 -17.78
N GLY A 71 9.17 -10.45 -17.01
CA GLY A 71 8.06 -11.37 -17.20
C GLY A 71 7.42 -11.24 -18.58
N ALA A 72 7.27 -10.01 -19.07
CA ALA A 72 6.72 -9.73 -20.40
C ALA A 72 7.70 -10.08 -21.53
N LEU A 73 8.99 -9.76 -21.39
CA LEU A 73 10.01 -10.04 -22.40
C LEU A 73 10.29 -11.54 -22.54
N ASP A 74 10.36 -12.28 -21.43
CA ASP A 74 10.60 -13.73 -21.38
C ASP A 74 9.30 -14.56 -21.54
N ALA A 75 8.17 -13.93 -21.88
CA ALA A 75 6.87 -14.61 -21.98
C ALA A 75 6.80 -15.58 -23.17
N ARG A 76 7.45 -15.25 -24.29
CA ARG A 76 7.43 -16.08 -25.51
C ARG A 76 8.43 -17.23 -25.46
N GLY A 77 9.49 -17.08 -24.68
CA GLY A 77 10.57 -18.05 -24.56
C GLY A 77 11.73 -17.43 -23.79
N SER A 78 12.50 -18.27 -23.12
CA SER A 78 13.77 -17.90 -22.49
C SER A 78 14.83 -18.95 -22.86
N LYS A 79 16.08 -18.71 -22.47
CA LYS A 79 17.13 -19.72 -22.66
C LYS A 79 16.83 -21.04 -21.93
N LEU A 80 16.12 -20.97 -20.80
CA LEU A 80 15.76 -22.14 -20.01
C LEU A 80 14.57 -22.91 -20.60
N MET A 81 13.60 -22.20 -21.17
CA MET A 81 12.39 -22.76 -21.77
C MET A 81 12.06 -21.99 -23.06
N PRO A 82 12.61 -22.40 -24.22
CA PRO A 82 12.50 -21.65 -25.47
C PRO A 82 11.10 -21.69 -26.10
N ASP A 83 10.33 -22.73 -25.80
CA ASP A 83 8.98 -23.03 -26.31
C ASP A 83 7.87 -22.55 -25.37
N LYS A 84 8.18 -21.62 -24.44
CA LYS A 84 7.22 -21.10 -23.45
C LYS A 84 5.91 -20.60 -24.06
N LYS A 85 5.95 -20.00 -25.25
CA LYS A 85 4.77 -19.52 -25.99
C LYS A 85 3.70 -20.61 -26.20
N ASP A 86 4.09 -21.88 -26.27
CA ASP A 86 3.19 -22.98 -26.60
C ASP A 86 2.36 -23.45 -25.38
N PHE A 87 2.78 -23.06 -24.16
CA PHE A 87 2.11 -23.38 -22.89
C PHE A 87 1.12 -22.31 -22.41
N GLY A 88 1.11 -21.14 -23.07
CA GLY A 88 0.22 -20.03 -22.72
C GLY A 88 0.74 -19.14 -21.57
N TYR A 89 -0.14 -18.25 -21.07
CA TYR A 89 0.25 -17.24 -20.08
C TYR A 89 0.42 -17.78 -18.66
N SER A 90 -0.42 -18.74 -18.27
CA SER A 90 -0.46 -19.30 -16.92
C SER A 90 -0.34 -20.82 -16.97
N PHE A 91 0.74 -21.33 -16.41
CA PHE A 91 1.03 -22.75 -16.28
C PHE A 91 1.95 -22.97 -15.07
N PRO A 92 1.96 -24.16 -14.44
CA PRO A 92 2.58 -24.35 -13.13
C PRO A 92 4.12 -24.39 -13.16
N CYS A 93 4.68 -25.19 -14.07
CA CYS A 93 6.11 -25.39 -14.33
C CYS A 93 6.27 -26.30 -15.57
N ASP A 94 7.50 -26.40 -16.08
CA ASP A 94 7.96 -27.35 -17.10
C ASP A 94 8.76 -28.50 -16.43
N GLY A 95 8.18 -29.10 -15.38
CA GLY A 95 8.78 -30.19 -14.62
C GLY A 95 10.02 -29.86 -13.78
N PRO A 96 10.58 -30.85 -13.06
CA PRO A 96 11.75 -30.68 -12.20
C PRO A 96 13.10 -30.78 -12.96
N GLY A 97 13.07 -31.00 -14.28
CA GLY A 97 14.26 -31.10 -15.12
C GLY A 97 15.07 -29.80 -15.16
N HIS A 98 16.30 -29.88 -15.67
CA HIS A 98 17.18 -28.70 -15.89
C HIS A 98 17.44 -27.82 -14.66
N GLY A 99 17.38 -28.40 -13.44
CA GLY A 99 17.57 -27.66 -12.19
C GLY A 99 16.28 -27.10 -11.56
N GLY A 100 15.13 -27.35 -12.18
CA GLY A 100 13.79 -26.94 -11.71
C GLY A 100 13.28 -25.69 -12.41
N THR A 101 12.02 -25.73 -12.87
CA THR A 101 11.36 -24.64 -13.62
C THR A 101 10.15 -24.06 -12.86
N CYS A 102 10.21 -24.07 -11.53
CA CYS A 102 9.19 -23.44 -10.69
C CYS A 102 9.10 -21.93 -10.99
N ASP A 103 7.87 -21.41 -10.99
CA ASP A 103 7.56 -19.98 -11.16
C ASP A 103 8.12 -19.36 -12.46
N ILE A 104 8.16 -20.15 -13.55
CA ILE A 104 8.73 -19.73 -14.84
C ILE A 104 7.73 -19.01 -15.76
N SER A 105 6.42 -19.14 -15.48
CA SER A 105 5.38 -18.57 -16.35
C SER A 105 5.31 -17.05 -16.25
N ALA A 106 4.76 -16.38 -17.27
CA ALA A 106 4.57 -14.93 -17.22
C ALA A 106 3.55 -14.53 -16.13
N TRP A 107 2.58 -15.39 -15.84
CA TRP A 107 1.66 -15.22 -14.72
C TRP A 107 2.38 -15.24 -13.36
N ASP A 108 3.42 -16.07 -13.19
CA ASP A 108 4.19 -16.12 -11.95
C ASP A 108 5.02 -14.85 -11.72
N ALA A 109 5.51 -14.24 -12.81
CA ALA A 109 6.14 -12.91 -12.73
C ALA A 109 5.14 -11.83 -12.29
N PHE A 110 3.90 -11.88 -12.78
CA PHE A 110 2.82 -11.00 -12.29
C PHE A 110 2.53 -11.24 -10.81
N TYR A 111 2.41 -12.50 -10.38
CA TYR A 111 2.23 -12.87 -8.97
C TYR A 111 3.33 -12.28 -8.08
N LEU A 112 4.60 -12.41 -8.47
CA LEU A 112 5.73 -11.84 -7.73
C LEU A 112 5.72 -10.30 -7.73
N ALA A 113 5.33 -9.68 -8.85
CA ALA A 113 5.24 -8.23 -8.98
C ALA A 113 4.19 -7.64 -8.03
N VAL A 114 3.11 -8.35 -7.73
CA VAL A 114 2.07 -7.87 -6.80
C VAL A 114 2.61 -7.73 -5.37
N PHE A 115 3.48 -8.62 -4.90
CA PHE A 115 4.13 -8.46 -3.60
C PHE A 115 4.99 -7.21 -3.54
N TRP A 116 5.80 -6.98 -4.58
CA TRP A 116 6.66 -5.80 -4.67
C TRP A 116 5.87 -4.50 -4.83
N MET A 117 4.76 -4.54 -5.57
CA MET A 117 3.82 -3.43 -5.68
C MET A 117 3.24 -3.08 -4.29
N LEU A 118 2.66 -4.05 -3.58
CA LEU A 118 2.08 -3.80 -2.25
C LEU A 118 3.11 -3.27 -1.26
N ASN A 119 4.34 -3.81 -1.30
CA ASN A 119 5.43 -3.35 -0.47
C ASN A 119 5.85 -1.90 -0.80
N THR A 120 5.98 -1.58 -2.10
CA THR A 120 6.33 -0.22 -2.55
C THR A 120 5.24 0.79 -2.19
N VAL A 121 3.97 0.43 -2.43
CA VAL A 121 2.83 1.26 -2.03
C VAL A 121 2.80 1.44 -0.51
N GLY A 122 3.07 0.38 0.25
CA GLY A 122 3.19 0.45 1.71
C GLY A 122 4.27 1.41 2.19
N TRP A 123 5.45 1.43 1.57
CA TRP A 123 6.50 2.40 1.89
C TRP A 123 6.05 3.84 1.62
N VAL A 124 5.39 4.08 0.49
CA VAL A 124 4.86 5.41 0.13
C VAL A 124 3.80 5.86 1.13
N THR A 125 2.84 5.00 1.47
CA THR A 125 1.76 5.36 2.38
C THR A 125 2.25 5.52 3.82
N PHE A 126 3.18 4.68 4.28
CA PHE A 126 3.80 4.83 5.61
C PHE A 126 4.55 6.15 5.73
N TYR A 127 5.33 6.49 4.71
CA TYR A 127 6.02 7.76 4.61
C TYR A 127 5.07 8.94 4.68
N TRP A 128 4.06 8.95 3.81
CA TRP A 128 3.06 9.99 3.74
C TRP A 128 2.35 10.16 5.09
N HIS A 129 1.88 9.06 5.66
CA HIS A 129 1.13 9.07 6.91
C HIS A 129 1.97 9.59 8.08
N TRP A 130 3.21 9.10 8.27
CA TRP A 130 4.05 9.56 9.37
C TRP A 130 4.42 11.03 9.24
N LYS A 131 4.72 11.48 8.02
CA LYS A 131 5.04 12.88 7.75
C LYS A 131 3.87 13.80 8.04
N HIS A 132 2.64 13.40 7.69
CA HIS A 132 1.45 14.19 8.01
C HIS A 132 1.07 14.18 9.49
N ILE A 133 1.20 13.05 10.19
CA ILE A 133 0.93 13.01 11.64
C ILE A 133 1.86 13.98 12.38
N THR A 134 3.16 13.93 12.09
CA THR A 134 4.16 14.77 12.77
C THR A 134 3.95 16.25 12.48
N LEU A 135 3.47 16.59 11.28
CA LEU A 135 3.00 17.94 10.94
C LEU A 135 1.77 18.35 11.75
N TRP A 136 0.72 17.51 11.78
CA TRP A 136 -0.53 17.82 12.49
C TRP A 136 -0.35 17.91 14.01
N GLN A 137 0.62 17.18 14.57
CA GLN A 137 0.99 17.28 15.98
C GLN A 137 1.91 18.47 16.29
N GLY A 138 2.39 19.19 15.27
CA GLY A 138 3.36 20.28 15.45
C GLY A 138 4.76 19.83 15.88
N ASN A 139 5.07 18.52 15.81
CA ASN A 139 6.34 17.93 16.23
C ASN A 139 7.10 17.34 15.04
N ILE A 140 7.62 18.22 14.18
CA ILE A 140 8.32 17.83 12.93
C ILE A 140 9.72 17.24 13.23
N SER A 141 10.35 17.60 14.35
CA SER A 141 11.67 17.09 14.73
C SER A 141 11.66 15.57 14.94
N GLN A 142 10.56 15.02 15.45
CA GLN A 142 10.40 13.57 15.61
C GLN A 142 10.61 12.82 14.29
N PHE A 143 10.01 13.30 13.19
CA PHE A 143 10.21 12.69 11.88
C PHE A 143 11.65 12.88 11.41
N ASN A 144 12.18 14.10 11.48
CA ASN A 144 13.51 14.42 10.94
C ASN A 144 14.64 13.65 11.62
N GLU A 145 14.52 13.36 12.91
CA GLU A 145 15.53 12.63 13.69
C GLU A 145 15.35 11.10 13.56
N SER A 146 14.12 10.60 13.77
CA SER A 146 13.88 9.15 13.86
C SER A 146 13.72 8.45 12.51
N SER A 147 13.39 9.15 11.43
CA SER A 147 13.17 8.50 10.12
C SER A 147 14.45 7.99 9.44
N THR A 148 15.63 8.39 9.93
CA THR A 148 16.94 8.03 9.34
C THR A 148 17.36 6.59 9.63
N TYR A 149 16.73 5.92 10.59
CA TYR A 149 17.04 4.54 10.97
C TYR A 149 15.76 3.71 11.16
N LEU A 150 15.81 2.41 10.82
CA LEU A 150 14.62 1.53 10.80
C LEU A 150 13.96 1.38 12.19
N MET A 151 14.73 1.42 13.28
CA MET A 151 14.14 1.34 14.62
C MET A 151 13.24 2.54 14.96
N GLY A 152 13.45 3.71 14.34
CA GLY A 152 12.56 4.85 14.51
C GLY A 152 11.20 4.60 13.87
N TRP A 153 11.17 3.99 12.69
CA TRP A 153 9.93 3.55 12.04
C TRP A 153 9.17 2.52 12.89
N LEU A 154 9.89 1.59 13.53
CA LEU A 154 9.25 0.59 14.38
C LEU A 154 8.72 1.19 15.69
N ARG A 155 9.56 1.92 16.43
CA ARG A 155 9.23 2.42 17.77
C ARG A 155 8.30 3.63 17.72
N ASP A 156 8.66 4.64 16.93
CA ASP A 156 8.02 5.95 16.99
C ASP A 156 6.83 6.06 16.03
N TYR A 157 6.82 5.26 14.96
CA TYR A 157 5.72 5.24 13.99
C TYR A 157 4.78 4.05 14.08
N LEU A 158 5.25 2.81 14.24
CA LEU A 158 4.34 1.66 14.33
C LEU A 158 3.86 1.44 15.76
N TRP A 159 4.79 1.28 16.70
CA TRP A 159 4.48 0.91 18.07
C TRP A 159 3.72 2.01 18.82
N LEU A 160 4.29 3.23 18.92
CA LEU A 160 3.68 4.36 19.65
C LEU A 160 2.23 4.65 19.23
N ASN A 161 1.99 4.48 17.95
CA ASN A 161 0.80 4.82 17.20
C ASN A 161 -0.25 3.70 17.17
N SER A 162 0.17 2.44 17.36
CA SER A 162 -0.73 1.29 17.46
C SER A 162 -1.50 1.23 18.79
N SER A 163 -1.09 1.99 19.81
CA SER A 163 -1.66 1.96 21.16
C SER A 163 -3.18 2.20 21.19
N GLN A 164 -3.69 3.15 20.40
CA GLN A 164 -5.13 3.45 20.34
C GLN A 164 -5.93 2.34 19.64
N LEU A 165 -5.35 1.73 18.60
CA LEU A 165 -5.96 0.60 17.89
C LEU A 165 -6.08 -0.63 18.80
N ILE A 166 -4.98 -0.99 19.49
CA ILE A 166 -4.91 -2.20 20.31
C ILE A 166 -5.81 -2.08 21.55
N ASN A 167 -5.93 -0.88 22.12
CA ASN A 167 -6.80 -0.63 23.27
C ASN A 167 -8.25 -0.34 22.89
N GLY A 168 -8.65 -0.50 21.62
CA GLY A 168 -10.03 -0.33 21.19
C GLY A 168 -11.00 -1.32 21.86
N TYR A 169 -10.50 -2.49 22.24
CA TYR A 169 -11.16 -3.37 23.19
C TYR A 169 -10.14 -3.77 24.27
N ASN A 170 -10.54 -3.70 25.53
CA ASN A 170 -9.73 -4.17 26.65
C ASN A 170 -10.62 -4.91 27.66
N PRO A 171 -10.03 -5.62 28.65
CA PRO A 171 -10.82 -6.34 29.65
C PRO A 171 -11.77 -5.45 30.49
N PHE A 172 -11.64 -4.12 30.39
CA PHE A 172 -12.42 -3.14 31.14
C PHE A 172 -13.55 -2.49 30.30
N GLY A 173 -13.63 -2.77 29.00
CA GLY A 173 -14.65 -2.24 28.10
C GLY A 173 -14.20 -2.15 26.64
N MET A 174 -15.13 -1.76 25.75
CA MET A 174 -14.87 -1.57 24.32
C MET A 174 -15.26 -0.16 23.89
N ASN A 175 -14.57 0.40 22.89
CA ASN A 175 -14.94 1.66 22.23
C ASN A 175 -15.75 1.40 20.95
N SER A 176 -16.24 2.46 20.29
CA SER A 176 -17.19 2.42 19.16
C SER A 176 -16.75 1.64 17.91
N LEU A 177 -15.55 1.08 17.89
CA LEU A 177 -14.97 0.35 16.75
C LEU A 177 -15.23 -1.17 16.78
N SER A 178 -15.92 -1.70 17.81
CA SER A 178 -16.04 -3.15 18.04
C SER A 178 -17.38 -3.81 17.69
N GLU A 179 -18.40 -3.06 17.26
CA GLU A 179 -19.78 -3.57 17.12
C GLU A 179 -19.94 -4.71 16.09
N LEU A 180 -19.02 -4.86 15.12
CA LEU A 180 -19.13 -5.89 14.08
C LEU A 180 -18.81 -7.31 14.60
N ILE A 181 -17.98 -7.46 15.64
CA ILE A 181 -17.47 -8.77 16.11
C ILE A 181 -18.53 -9.54 16.92
N GLU A 182 -19.39 -8.85 17.66
CA GLU A 182 -20.46 -9.48 18.46
C GLU A 182 -21.51 -10.19 17.58
N THR A 183 -21.77 -9.65 16.38
CA THR A 183 -22.73 -10.26 15.43
C THR A 183 -22.18 -11.56 14.81
N LEU A 184 -20.87 -11.64 14.59
CA LEU A 184 -20.18 -12.82 14.06
C LEU A 184 -20.06 -13.94 15.10
N ALA A 185 -19.78 -13.61 16.36
CA ALA A 185 -19.76 -14.58 17.47
C ALA A 185 -21.16 -15.18 17.71
N TRP A 186 -22.20 -14.35 17.71
CA TRP A 186 -23.60 -14.79 17.84
C TRP A 186 -24.06 -15.72 16.70
N ALA A 187 -23.59 -15.48 15.48
CA ALA A 187 -23.92 -16.31 14.33
C ALA A 187 -23.23 -17.69 14.36
N HIS A 188 -22.03 -17.78 14.97
CA HIS A 188 -21.26 -19.03 15.08
C HIS A 188 -21.83 -20.00 16.12
N GLU A 189 -22.38 -19.48 17.24
CA GLU A 189 -22.96 -20.29 18.32
C GLU A 189 -24.31 -20.94 17.95
N ARG A 190 -24.94 -20.51 16.84
CA ARG A 190 -26.33 -20.90 16.48
C ARG A 190 -26.46 -21.92 15.34
N THR A 191 -25.38 -22.50 14.82
CA THR A 191 -25.47 -23.44 13.68
C THR A 191 -25.11 -24.88 14.03
N PRO A 192 -26.09 -25.71 14.45
CA PRO A 192 -25.95 -27.16 14.38
C PRO A 192 -26.48 -27.64 13.02
N LEU A 193 -25.68 -28.41 12.27
CA LEU A 193 -26.06 -29.44 11.28
C LEU A 193 -24.99 -29.56 10.17
N ALA A 194 -24.11 -30.53 10.28
CA ALA A 194 -23.04 -30.77 9.30
C ALA A 194 -22.95 -32.23 8.79
N ASN A 195 -24.04 -33.02 8.85
CA ASN A 195 -24.04 -34.43 8.41
C ASN A 195 -25.17 -34.84 7.42
N LEU A 196 -26.03 -33.92 6.99
CA LEU A 196 -27.13 -34.22 6.04
C LEU A 196 -26.80 -33.91 4.56
N ILE A 197 -25.63 -33.33 4.30
CA ILE A 197 -25.27 -32.80 2.98
C ILE A 197 -24.20 -33.72 2.38
N ARG A 198 -24.51 -34.32 1.22
CA ARG A 198 -23.53 -35.06 0.41
C ARG A 198 -22.97 -34.14 -0.66
N TRP A 199 -21.66 -34.23 -0.88
CA TRP A 199 -20.96 -33.47 -1.91
C TRP A 199 -21.47 -33.86 -3.30
N ARG A 200 -21.85 -32.87 -4.12
CA ARG A 200 -22.23 -33.07 -5.53
C ARG A 200 -21.00 -33.37 -6.40
N ASP A 201 -19.89 -32.71 -6.09
CA ASP A 201 -18.60 -32.87 -6.75
C ASP A 201 -17.57 -33.46 -5.79
N LYS A 202 -16.63 -34.25 -6.32
CA LYS A 202 -15.56 -34.85 -5.51
C LYS A 202 -14.64 -33.74 -4.99
N PRO A 203 -14.34 -33.69 -3.67
CA PRO A 203 -13.38 -32.73 -3.16
C PRO A 203 -11.99 -33.06 -3.71
N VAL A 204 -11.42 -32.15 -4.48
CA VAL A 204 -10.05 -32.22 -5.00
C VAL A 204 -9.26 -31.03 -4.47
N ALA A 205 -7.95 -31.21 -4.28
CA ALA A 205 -7.06 -30.11 -3.95
C ALA A 205 -7.02 -29.09 -5.11
N LEU A 206 -6.73 -27.83 -4.78
CA LEU A 206 -6.54 -26.77 -5.76
C LEU A 206 -5.36 -27.11 -6.70
N SER A 207 -5.48 -26.80 -7.99
CA SER A 207 -4.39 -26.93 -8.98
C SER A 207 -3.24 -25.99 -8.66
N ILE A 208 -1.98 -26.31 -8.96
CA ILE A 208 -0.78 -25.57 -8.48
C ILE A 208 -0.84 -24.03 -8.63
N VAL A 209 -1.46 -23.51 -9.70
CA VAL A 209 -1.60 -22.05 -9.91
C VAL A 209 -2.68 -21.44 -9.00
N GLN A 210 -3.73 -22.18 -8.67
CA GLN A 210 -4.84 -21.69 -7.85
C GLN A 210 -4.43 -21.31 -6.41
N PRO A 211 -3.62 -22.08 -5.65
CA PRO A 211 -3.09 -21.65 -4.36
C PRO A 211 -2.25 -20.39 -4.44
N ARG A 212 -1.49 -20.18 -5.53
CA ARG A 212 -0.74 -18.92 -5.72
C ARG A 212 -1.71 -17.74 -5.81
N LEU A 213 -2.77 -17.86 -6.60
CA LEU A 213 -3.79 -16.81 -6.72
C LEU A 213 -4.56 -16.59 -5.42
N VAL A 214 -5.02 -17.66 -4.78
CA VAL A 214 -5.79 -17.61 -3.53
C VAL A 214 -4.92 -17.04 -2.40
N GLY A 215 -3.66 -17.47 -2.31
CA GLY A 215 -2.69 -16.94 -1.37
C GLY A 215 -2.40 -15.46 -1.61
N LEU A 216 -2.24 -15.05 -2.88
CA LEU A 216 -2.07 -13.65 -3.25
C LEU A 216 -3.29 -12.80 -2.87
N ALA A 217 -4.49 -13.31 -3.11
CA ALA A 217 -5.73 -12.64 -2.76
C ALA A 217 -5.83 -12.43 -1.23
N HIS A 218 -5.62 -13.48 -0.43
CA HIS A 218 -5.63 -13.38 1.03
C HIS A 218 -4.54 -12.44 1.55
N PHE A 219 -3.32 -12.53 0.99
CA PHE A 219 -2.22 -11.65 1.35
C PHE A 219 -2.57 -10.18 1.06
N SER A 220 -3.09 -9.89 -0.14
CA SER A 220 -3.45 -8.53 -0.56
C SER A 220 -4.59 -7.96 0.30
N VAL A 221 -5.63 -8.76 0.52
CA VAL A 221 -6.79 -8.39 1.35
C VAL A 221 -6.36 -8.12 2.79
N GLY A 222 -5.60 -9.05 3.39
CA GLY A 222 -5.06 -8.89 4.75
C GLY A 222 -4.18 -7.64 4.84
N TYR A 223 -3.28 -7.43 3.88
CA TYR A 223 -2.40 -6.26 3.84
C TYR A 223 -3.19 -4.94 3.84
N ILE A 224 -4.20 -4.83 2.98
CA ILE A 224 -5.04 -3.63 2.86
C ILE A 224 -5.84 -3.40 4.14
N PHE A 225 -6.53 -4.41 4.65
CA PHE A 225 -7.38 -4.25 5.84
C PHE A 225 -6.56 -3.97 7.11
N THR A 226 -5.42 -4.62 7.31
CA THR A 226 -4.54 -4.34 8.45
C THR A 226 -4.06 -2.89 8.40
N TYR A 227 -3.63 -2.39 7.24
CA TYR A 227 -3.18 -1.01 7.13
C TYR A 227 -4.32 0.01 7.24
N ALA A 228 -5.48 -0.26 6.64
CA ALA A 228 -6.65 0.61 6.72
C ALA A 228 -7.15 0.76 8.16
N ALA A 229 -7.26 -0.34 8.91
CA ALA A 229 -7.63 -0.31 10.32
C ALA A 229 -6.65 0.52 11.16
N PHE A 230 -5.35 0.34 10.94
CA PHE A 230 -4.31 1.12 11.60
C PHE A 230 -4.40 2.62 11.29
N LEU A 231 -4.53 2.98 10.01
CA LEU A 231 -4.60 4.37 9.57
C LEU A 231 -5.83 5.07 10.14
N ILE A 232 -7.00 4.45 10.05
CA ILE A 232 -8.26 5.03 10.53
C ILE A 232 -8.22 5.17 12.06
N ALA A 233 -7.96 4.08 12.79
CA ALA A 233 -8.00 4.10 14.25
C ALA A 233 -6.99 5.08 14.86
N LEU A 234 -5.81 5.19 14.26
CA LEU A 234 -4.81 6.16 14.71
C LEU A 234 -5.24 7.60 14.49
N THR A 235 -5.70 7.91 13.27
CA THR A 235 -6.01 9.30 12.90
C THR A 235 -7.25 9.78 13.62
N SER A 236 -8.28 8.94 13.73
CA SER A 236 -9.47 9.24 14.52
C SER A 236 -9.16 9.29 16.02
N GLY A 237 -8.31 8.40 16.55
CA GLY A 237 -7.98 8.38 17.98
C GLY A 237 -7.17 9.60 18.43
N LYS A 238 -6.43 10.25 17.53
CA LYS A 238 -5.59 11.42 17.85
C LYS A 238 -6.26 12.77 17.57
N PHE A 239 -7.16 12.83 16.57
CA PHE A 239 -7.72 14.08 16.06
C PHE A 239 -9.26 14.09 15.96
N GLY A 240 -9.92 12.98 16.30
CA GLY A 240 -11.38 12.84 16.30
C GLY A 240 -12.03 13.25 17.62
#